data_AF-A0A8T5PT74-F1
#
_entry.id   AF-A0A8T5PT74-F1
#
_cell.length_a   1.000
_cell.length_b   1.000
_cell.length_c   1.000
_cell.angle_alpha   90.00
_cell.angle_beta   90.00
_cell.angle_gamma   90.00
#
_symmetry.space_group_name_H-M   'P 1'
#
loop_
_entity.id
_entity.type
_entity.pdbx_description
1 polymer ?
#
loop_
_entity_poly.entity_id
_entity_poly.type
_entity_poly.pdbx_seq_one_letter_code
_entity_poly.pdbx_strand_id
1 'polypeptide(L)'
;MAKLDKNKTGLALGAFFAVFHAIWAIFIAITAGGVQRFIDWILGLHMIQMQWTIMPFNIVSAVLLVVVTFVFGYIFGWIFAAVWNYVVKK
;
A
#
# COMPACT_ATOMS: atom_id res chain seq x y z
N MET A 1 7.05 -20.51 -19.52
CA MET A 1 6.33 -19.32 -19.00
C MET A 1 6.96 -18.06 -19.56
N ALA A 2 6.21 -16.96 -19.68
CA ALA A 2 6.74 -15.70 -20.22
C ALA A 2 7.55 -14.91 -19.18
N LYS A 3 8.57 -14.17 -19.64
CA LYS A 3 9.32 -13.22 -18.79
C LYS A 3 8.49 -11.97 -18.52
N LEU A 4 8.68 -11.39 -17.35
CA LEU A 4 8.10 -10.11 -16.95
C LEU A 4 9.05 -8.96 -17.27
N ASP A 5 8.51 -7.84 -17.74
CA ASP A 5 9.25 -6.59 -17.83
C ASP A 5 9.36 -5.97 -16.45
N LYS A 6 10.60 -5.83 -15.94
CA LYS A 6 10.84 -5.40 -14.55
C LYS A 6 10.33 -3.99 -14.27
N ASN A 7 10.46 -3.07 -15.23
CA ASN A 7 10.06 -1.68 -15.03
C ASN A 7 8.54 -1.55 -15.10
N LYS A 8 7.89 -2.27 -16.02
CA LYS A 8 6.42 -2.29 -16.11
C LYS A 8 5.80 -2.94 -14.88
N THR A 9 6.37 -4.06 -14.39
CA THR A 9 5.90 -4.71 -13.17
C THR A 9 6.12 -3.83 -11.94
N GLY A 10 7.30 -3.22 -11.82
CA GLY A 10 7.57 -2.23 -10.76
C GLY A 10 6.58 -1.08 -10.81
N LEU A 11 6.39 -0.44 -11.97
CA LEU A 11 5.49 0.69 -12.12
C LEU A 11 4.04 0.32 -11.79
N ALA A 12 3.56 -0.83 -12.26
CA ALA A 12 2.21 -1.31 -11.97
C ALA A 12 2.01 -1.52 -10.47
N LEU A 13 2.95 -2.18 -9.79
CA LEU A 13 2.83 -2.46 -8.37
C LEU A 13 2.99 -1.19 -7.51
N GLY A 14 3.94 -0.32 -7.87
CA GLY A 14 4.11 0.99 -7.25
C GLY A 14 2.84 1.84 -7.37
N ALA A 15 2.26 1.95 -8.56
CA ALA A 15 1.03 2.70 -8.78
C ALA A 15 -0.16 2.12 -8.01
N PHE A 16 -0.29 0.79 -7.98
CA PHE A 16 -1.34 0.12 -7.20
C PHE A 16 -1.25 0.48 -5.72
N PHE A 17 -0.07 0.37 -5.10
CA PHE A 17 0.11 0.75 -3.70
C PHE A 17 -0.12 2.25 -3.48
N ALA A 18 0.37 3.12 -4.36
CA ALA A 18 0.15 4.56 -4.26
C ALA A 18 -1.34 4.92 -4.24
N VAL A 19 -2.14 4.34 -5.14
CA VAL A 19 -3.59 4.56 -5.24
C VAL A 19 -4.29 4.05 -3.99
N PHE A 20 -3.96 2.85 -3.52
CA PHE A 20 -4.56 2.28 -2.30
C PHE A 20 -4.34 3.20 -1.09
N HIS A 21 -3.13 3.75 -0.94
CA HIS A 21 -2.80 4.65 0.16
C HIS A 21 -3.37 6.07 -0.03
N ALA A 22 -3.54 6.52 -1.27
CA ALA A 22 -4.25 7.76 -1.56
C ALA A 22 -5.73 7.65 -1.14
N ILE A 23 -6.39 6.50 -1.43
CA ILE A 23 -7.77 6.23 -0.99
C ILE A 23 -7.84 6.24 0.54
N TRP A 24 -6.88 5.61 1.22
CA TRP A 24 -6.78 5.65 2.68
C TRP A 24 -6.66 7.08 3.22
N ALA A 25 -5.76 7.89 2.67
CA ALA A 25 -5.57 9.28 3.08
C ALA A 25 -6.82 10.15 2.82
N ILE A 26 -7.50 9.96 1.69
CA ILE A 26 -8.77 10.61 1.37
C ILE A 26 -9.84 10.21 2.40
N PHE A 27 -9.90 8.93 2.78
CA PHE A 27 -10.88 8.46 3.75
C PHE A 27 -10.70 9.12 5.12
N ILE A 28 -9.44 9.30 5.57
CA ILE A 28 -9.14 10.08 6.78
C ILE A 28 -9.59 11.54 6.62
N ALA A 29 -9.33 12.16 5.47
CA ALA A 29 -9.68 13.56 5.22
C ALA A 29 -11.19 13.83 5.23
N ILE A 30 -11.99 12.92 4.67
CA ILE A 30 -13.43 13.15 4.47
C ILE A 30 -14.32 12.58 5.59
N THR A 31 -13.76 11.77 6.52
CA THR A 31 -14.55 11.18 7.60
C THR A 31 -14.01 11.52 8.98
N ALA A 32 -14.87 12.12 9.82
CA ALA A 32 -14.57 12.30 11.23
C ALA A 32 -14.70 10.96 11.96
N GLY A 33 -13.56 10.34 12.29
CA GLY A 33 -13.51 9.08 13.05
C GLY A 33 -13.97 7.82 12.31
N GLY A 34 -14.32 7.92 11.02
CA GLY A 34 -14.75 6.77 10.21
C GLY A 34 -13.66 5.72 10.05
N VAL A 35 -12.42 6.17 9.87
CA VAL A 35 -11.25 5.30 9.72
C VAL A 35 -10.95 4.49 10.99
N GLN A 36 -11.14 5.07 12.19
CA GLN A 36 -11.00 4.34 13.45
C GLN A 36 -11.99 3.16 13.50
N ARG A 37 -13.28 3.41 13.23
CA ARG A 37 -14.31 2.34 13.23
C ARG A 37 -14.02 1.25 12.21
N PHE A 38 -13.52 1.63 11.04
CA PHE A 38 -13.14 0.67 10.01
C PHE A 38 -11.99 -0.24 10.48
N ILE A 39 -10.98 0.33 11.14
CA ILE A 39 -9.88 -0.43 11.72
C ILE A 39 -10.35 -1.29 12.89
N ASP A 40 -11.20 -0.78 13.78
CA ASP A 40 -11.77 -1.54 14.89
C ASP A 40 -12.55 -2.77 14.37
N TRP A 41 -13.29 -2.60 13.27
CA TRP A 41 -13.97 -3.71 12.59
C TRP A 41 -12.98 -4.73 12.00
N ILE A 42 -11.95 -4.27 11.26
CA ILE A 42 -10.91 -5.16 10.70
C ILE A 42 -10.23 -5.96 11.81
N LEU A 43 -9.84 -5.31 12.91
CA LEU A 43 -9.17 -5.98 14.04
C LEU A 43 -10.11 -6.94 14.76
N GLY A 44 -11.40 -6.58 14.88
CA GLY A 44 -12.44 -7.47 15.40
C GLY A 44 -12.60 -8.75 14.59
N LEU A 45 -12.50 -8.69 13.26
CA LEU A 45 -12.51 -9.88 12.39
C LEU A 45 -11.34 -10.84 12.68
N HIS A 46 -10.25 -10.33 13.26
CA HIS A 46 -9.06 -11.10 13.61
C HIS A 46 -8.98 -11.43 15.10
N MET A 47 -10.03 -11.13 15.89
CA MET A 47 -10.04 -11.27 17.35
C MET A 47 -8.87 -10.53 18.03
N ILE A 48 -8.42 -9.43 17.44
CA ILE A 48 -7.33 -8.59 17.96
C ILE A 48 -7.93 -7.36 18.65
N GLN A 49 -7.44 -7.07 19.86
CA GLN A 49 -7.71 -5.81 20.54
C GLN A 49 -6.39 -5.06 20.75
N MET A 50 -6.27 -3.86 20.17
CA MET A 50 -5.12 -2.97 20.35
C MET A 50 -5.60 -1.58 20.79
N GLN A 51 -4.84 -0.93 21.67
CA GLN A 51 -5.13 0.42 22.15
C GLN A 51 -4.29 1.43 21.33
N TRP A 52 -4.87 1.95 20.25
CA TRP A 52 -4.25 2.95 19.38
C TRP A 52 -5.33 3.84 18.76
N THR A 53 -4.94 5.08 18.46
CA THR A 53 -5.84 6.10 17.92
C THR A 53 -5.33 6.56 16.56
N ILE A 54 -6.24 6.57 15.57
CA ILE A 54 -5.96 7.17 14.26
C ILE A 54 -5.89 8.69 14.42
N MET A 55 -4.74 9.27 14.09
CA MET A 55 -4.48 10.70 14.16
C MET A 55 -5.31 11.49 13.14
N PRO A 56 -5.56 12.81 13.39
CA PRO A 56 -6.21 13.68 12.40
C PRO A 56 -5.46 13.74 11.07
N PHE A 57 -6.18 14.10 10.00
CA PHE A 57 -5.59 14.27 8.68
C PHE A 57 -4.44 15.29 8.70
N ASN A 58 -3.31 14.92 8.10
CA ASN A 58 -2.17 15.78 7.88
C ASN A 58 -1.69 15.63 6.44
N ILE A 59 -1.67 16.73 5.68
CA ILE A 59 -1.35 16.71 4.25
C ILE A 59 0.09 16.25 3.98
N VAL A 60 1.04 16.60 4.85
CA VAL A 60 2.44 16.20 4.70
C VAL A 60 2.57 14.68 4.87
N SER A 61 1.97 14.12 5.92
CA SER A 61 1.93 12.67 6.14
C SER A 61 1.22 11.94 5.00
N ALA A 62 0.13 12.48 4.46
CA ALA A 62 -0.61 11.88 3.35
C ALA A 62 0.23 11.82 2.06
N VAL A 63 0.90 12.91 1.69
CA VAL A 63 1.77 12.94 0.50
C VAL A 63 2.95 11.99 0.70
N LEU A 64 3.59 12.02 1.87
CA LEU A 64 4.69 11.11 2.19
C LEU A 64 4.26 9.65 2.11
N LEU A 65 3.08 9.30 2.64
CA LEU A 65 2.53 7.95 2.58
C LEU A 65 2.43 7.45 1.13
N VAL A 66 1.87 8.26 0.23
CA VAL A 66 1.70 7.89 -1.19
C VAL A 66 3.07 7.74 -1.88
N VAL A 67 3.99 8.66 -1.65
CA VAL A 67 5.33 8.63 -2.28
C VAL A 67 6.13 7.43 -1.80
N VAL A 68 6.19 7.22 -0.48
CA VAL A 68 6.93 6.10 0.12
C VAL A 68 6.37 4.77 -0.36
N THR A 69 5.06 4.60 -0.33
CA THR A 69 4.42 3.34 -0.73
C THR A 69 4.56 3.07 -2.24
N PHE A 70 4.55 4.11 -3.08
CA PHE A 70 4.91 3.99 -4.50
C PHE A 70 6.33 3.46 -4.69
N VAL A 71 7.32 4.08 -4.02
CA VAL A 71 8.73 3.69 -4.14
C VAL A 71 8.95 2.25 -3.71
N PHE A 72 8.43 1.87 -2.54
CA PHE A 72 8.54 0.50 -2.06
C PHE A 72 7.80 -0.48 -2.97
N GLY A 73 6.58 -0.15 -3.42
CA GLY A 73 5.83 -0.97 -4.37
C GLY A 73 6.59 -1.19 -5.68
N TYR A 74 7.25 -0.15 -6.20
CA TYR A 74 8.11 -0.26 -7.37
C TYR A 74 9.28 -1.20 -7.15
N ILE A 75 10.00 -1.02 -6.04
CA ILE A 75 11.15 -1.86 -5.69
C ILE A 75 10.72 -3.33 -5.55
N PHE A 76 9.63 -3.60 -4.82
CA PHE A 76 9.10 -4.95 -4.66
C PHE A 76 8.68 -5.57 -6.00
N GLY A 77 7.99 -4.82 -6.86
CA GLY A 77 7.55 -5.31 -8.18
C GLY A 77 8.74 -5.62 -9.09
N TRP A 78 9.78 -4.77 -9.05
CA TRP A 78 11.02 -4.98 -9.80
C TRP A 78 11.76 -6.23 -9.31
N ILE A 79 11.93 -6.39 -7.99
CA ILE A 79 12.59 -7.55 -7.38
C ILE A 79 11.82 -8.82 -7.72
N PHE A 80 10.49 -8.79 -7.60
CA PHE A 80 9.63 -9.92 -7.97
C PHE A 80 9.83 -10.32 -9.43
N ALA A 81 9.80 -9.37 -10.36
CA ALA A 81 10.04 -9.65 -11.77
C ALA A 81 11.46 -10.19 -12.04
N ALA A 82 12.47 -9.71 -11.31
CA ALA A 82 13.83 -10.22 -11.40
C ALA A 82 13.93 -11.68 -10.95
N VAL A 83 13.34 -12.02 -9.80
CA VAL A 83 13.29 -13.39 -9.28
C VAL A 83 12.51 -14.30 -10.21
N TRP A 84 11.33 -13.88 -10.67
CA TRP A 84 10.51 -14.62 -11.63
C TRP A 84 11.29 -14.97 -12.90
N ASN A 85 11.95 -13.97 -13.48
CA ASN A 85 12.74 -14.14 -14.71
C ASN A 85 13.97 -15.04 -14.49
N TYR A 86 14.48 -15.14 -13.28
CA TYR A 86 15.54 -16.09 -12.93
C TYR A 86 15.00 -17.51 -12.83
N VAL A 87 13.86 -17.70 -12.14
CA VAL A 87 13.22 -19.01 -11.97
C VAL A 87 12.77 -19.60 -13.31
N VAL A 88 12.11 -18.80 -14.15
CA VAL A 88 11.60 -19.25 -15.47
C VAL A 88 12.70 -19.40 -16.54
N LYS A 89 13.93 -18.91 -16.26
CA LYS A 89 15.09 -19.13 -17.14
C LYS A 89 15.75 -20.49 -16.89
N LYS A 90 15.59 -21.08 -15.71
CA LYS A 90 15.89 -22.50 -15.47
C LYS A 90 14.77 -23.36 -16.06
#